data_AF-F2I3T1-F1
#
_entry.id   AF-F2I3T1-F1
#
_cell.length_a   1.000
_cell.length_b   1.000
_cell.length_c   1.000
_cell.angle_alpha   90.00
_cell.angle_beta   90.00
_cell.angle_gamma   90.00
#
_symmetry.space_group_name_H-M   'P 1'
#
loop_
_entity.id
_entity.type
_entity.pdbx_description
1 polymer ?
#
loop_
_entity_poly.entity_id
_entity_poly.type
_entity_poly.pdbx_seq_one_letter_code
_entity_poly.pdbx_strand_id
1 'polypeptide(L)' 'MDWRRIQVFAKICGNKSFTAAAQIIGKSQSTLSRDVIQLEKKIGFRVFKRDIRGIELTEQGKKLLMIANEFNLKLGKI' A
#
# COMPACT_ATOMS: atom_id res chain seq x y z
N MET A 1 15.30 -0.03 3.31
CA MET A 1 14.60 -0.57 2.10
C MET A 1 13.08 -0.66 2.32
N ASP A 2 12.46 0.30 3.01
CA ASP A 2 11.02 0.25 3.34
C ASP A 2 10.20 1.22 2.50
N TRP A 3 10.85 2.27 2.00
CA TRP A 3 10.25 3.24 1.11
C TRP A 3 9.64 2.61 -0.14
N ARG A 4 10.30 1.64 -0.77
CA ARG A 4 9.74 0.88 -1.91
C ARG A 4 8.40 0.22 -1.56
N ARG A 5 8.27 -0.33 -0.36
CA ARG A 5 7.03 -1.00 0.09
C ARG A 5 5.96 0.02 0.44
N ILE A 6 6.33 1.17 0.99
CA ILE A 6 5.42 2.31 1.21
C ILE A 6 4.90 2.85 -0.13
N GLN A 7 5.75 2.98 -1.15
CA GLN A 7 5.34 3.37 -2.50
C GLN A 7 4.39 2.34 -3.13
N VAL A 8 4.68 1.05 -2.98
CA VAL A 8 3.77 -0.02 -3.44
C VAL A 8 2.43 0.07 -2.71
N PHE A 9 2.44 0.23 -1.39
CA PHE A 9 1.24 0.47 -0.59
C PHE A 9 0.45 1.68 -1.09
N ALA A 10 1.09 2.83 -1.29
CA ALA A 10 0.46 4.05 -1.78
C ALA A 10 -0.14 3.86 -3.18
N LYS A 11 0.51 3.10 -4.07
CA LYS A 11 -0.04 2.73 -5.39
C LYS A 11 -1.22 1.75 -5.31
N ILE A 12 -1.27 0.91 -4.27
CA ILE A 12 -2.41 0.02 -4.02
C ILE A 12 -3.60 0.83 -3.47
N CYS A 13 -3.34 1.88 -2.67
CA CYS A 13 -4.37 2.79 -2.20
C CYS A 13 -5.15 3.38 -3.38
N GLY A 14 -6.48 3.31 -3.32
CA GLY A 14 -7.36 3.71 -4.43
C GLY A 14 -7.86 2.56 -5.30
N ASN A 15 -7.32 1.35 -5.13
CA ASN A 15 -7.83 0.15 -5.79
C ASN A 15 -8.78 -0.63 -4.88
N LYS A 16 -9.79 -1.27 -5.48
CA LYS A 16 -10.77 -2.09 -4.75
C LYS A 16 -10.25 -3.49 -4.38
N SER A 17 -9.15 -3.95 -4.99
CA SER A 17 -8.55 -5.26 -4.69
C SER A 17 -7.06 -5.31 -5.02
N PHE A 18 -6.34 -6.26 -4.40
CA PHE A 18 -4.94 -6.53 -4.75
C PHE A 18 -4.76 -6.99 -6.19
N THR A 19 -5.76 -7.67 -6.75
CA THR A 19 -5.74 -8.12 -8.15
C THR A 19 -5.84 -6.94 -9.12
N ALA A 20 -6.73 -5.98 -8.86
CA ALA A 20 -6.82 -4.76 -9.66
C ALA A 20 -5.52 -3.94 -9.57
N ALA A 21 -4.98 -3.78 -8.36
CA ALA A 21 -3.72 -3.08 -8.16
C ALA A 21 -2.54 -3.79 -8.87
N ALA A 22 -2.52 -5.14 -8.87
CA ALA A 22 -1.51 -5.95 -9.55
C ALA A 22 -1.47 -5.70 -11.07
N GLN A 23 -2.64 -5.62 -11.70
CA GLN A 23 -2.75 -5.33 -13.13
C GLN A 23 -2.20 -3.94 -13.47
N ILE A 24 -2.53 -2.92 -12.66
CA ILE A 24 -2.06 -1.55 -12.89
C ILE A 24 -0.56 -1.40 -12.61
N ILE A 25 -0.06 -2.04 -11.56
CA ILE A 25 1.35 -1.93 -11.13
C ILE A 25 2.28 -2.82 -11.97
N GLY A 26 1.74 -3.75 -12.77
CA GLY A 26 2.53 -4.69 -13.59
C GLY A 26 3.25 -5.75 -12.74
N LYS A 27 2.64 -6.17 -11.61
CA LYS A 27 3.20 -7.17 -10.69
C LYS A 27 2.18 -8.25 -10.39
N SER A 28 2.62 -9.43 -9.97
CA SER A 28 1.68 -10.46 -9.50
C SER A 28 0.99 -10.04 -8.20
N GLN A 29 -0.27 -10.45 -8.03
CA GLN A 29 -1.04 -10.26 -6.81
C GLN A 29 -0.30 -10.80 -5.57
N SER A 30 0.34 -11.97 -5.70
CA SER A 30 1.13 -12.59 -4.63
C SER A 30 2.36 -11.76 -4.23
N THR A 31 2.97 -11.04 -5.18
CA THR A 31 4.08 -10.12 -4.90
C THR A 31 3.59 -8.89 -4.14
N LEU A 32 2.49 -8.27 -4.58
CA LEU A 32 1.92 -7.12 -3.87
C LEU A 32 1.46 -7.48 -2.45
N SER A 33 0.79 -8.63 -2.28
CA SER A 33 0.37 -9.08 -0.96
C SER A 33 1.58 -9.32 -0.05
N ARG A 34 2.67 -9.93 -0.55
CA ARG A 34 3.90 -10.13 0.23
C ARG A 34 4.59 -8.82 0.60
N ASP A 35 4.63 -7.84 -0.31
CA ASP A 35 5.21 -6.53 -0.05
C ASP A 35 4.42 -5.79 1.05
N VAL A 36 3.09 -5.85 1.02
CA VAL A 36 2.22 -5.26 2.06
C VAL A 36 2.37 -5.98 3.39
N ILE A 37 2.36 -7.31 3.42
CA ILE A 37 2.54 -8.08 4.67
C ILE A 37 3.89 -7.73 5.32
N GLN A 38 4.95 -7.59 4.54
CA GLN A 38 6.26 -7.21 5.08
C GLN A 38 6.27 -5.77 5.59
N LEU A 39 5.56 -4.85 4.93
CA LEU A 39 5.39 -3.49 5.43
C LEU A 39 4.64 -3.49 6.76
N GLU A 40 3.50 -4.17 6.84
CA GLU A 40 2.68 -4.28 8.05
C GLU A 40 3.44 -4.90 9.22
N LYS A 41 4.22 -5.97 8.96
CA LYS A 41 5.10 -6.59 9.96
C LYS A 41 6.13 -5.61 10.50
N LYS A 42 6.67 -4.74 9.65
CA LYS A 42 7.71 -3.79 10.05
C LYS A 42 7.16 -2.61 10.84
N ILE A 43 6.02 -2.07 10.44
CA ILE A 43 5.40 -0.92 11.11
C ILE A 43 4.55 -1.33 12.32
N GLY A 44 4.26 -2.63 12.47
CA GLY A 44 3.57 -3.20 13.63
C GLY A 44 2.04 -3.07 13.57
N PHE A 45 1.47 -2.61 12.45
CA PHE A 45 0.02 -2.48 12.28
C PHE A 45 -0.42 -2.83 10.86
N ARG A 46 -1.69 -3.21 10.71
CA ARG A 46 -2.31 -3.46 9.40
C ARG A 46 -2.67 -2.15 8.72
N VAL A 47 -2.40 -2.06 7.43
CA VAL A 47 -2.73 -0.88 6.59
C VAL A 47 -3.99 -1.11 5.77
N PHE A 48 -4.34 -2.38 5.50
CA PHE A 48 -5.61 -2.75 4.86
C PHE A 48 -6.45 -3.66 5.75
N LYS A 49 -7.76 -3.43 5.74
CA LYS A 49 -8.78 -4.43 6.11
C LYS A 49 -9.19 -5.16 4.84
N ARG A 50 -9.38 -6.48 4.96
CA ARG A 50 -9.82 -7.36 3.86
C ARG A 50 -11.20 -7.88 4.22
N ASP A 51 -12.15 -7.76 3.31
CA ASP A 51 -13.50 -8.30 3.46
C ASP A 51 -13.99 -8.93 2.14
N ILE A 52 -15.26 -9.34 2.12
CA ILE A 52 -15.90 -9.93 0.93
C ILE A 52 -16.06 -8.94 -0.24
N ARG A 53 -15.98 -7.63 0.00
CA ARG A 53 -16.10 -6.56 -1.00
C ARG A 53 -14.74 -6.11 -1.54
N GLY A 54 -13.65 -6.50 -0.88
CA GLY A 54 -12.29 -6.31 -1.36
C GLY A 54 -11.35 -5.84 -0.27
N ILE A 55 -10.62 -4.78 -0.56
CA ILE A 55 -9.67 -4.17 0.37
C ILE A 55 -10.04 -2.72 0.65
N GLU A 56 -9.91 -2.32 1.90
CA GLU A 56 -10.11 -0.95 2.33
C GLU A 56 -9.02 -0.54 3.31
N LEU A 57 -8.75 0.76 3.43
CA LEU A 57 -7.74 1.25 4.36
C LEU A 57 -8.21 1.14 5.82
N THR A 58 -7.29 0.78 6.70
CA THR A 58 -7.46 0.98 8.15
C THR A 58 -7.24 2.45 8.50
N GLU A 59 -7.62 2.86 9.71
CA GLU A 59 -7.33 4.23 10.20
C GLU A 59 -5.83 4.52 10.22
N GLN A 60 -5.01 3.55 10.62
CA GLN A 60 -3.56 3.67 10.58
C GLN A 60 -3.03 3.70 9.14
N GLY A 61 -3.63 2.92 8.23
CA GLY A 61 -3.33 2.97 6.80
C GLY A 61 -3.60 4.33 6.18
N LYS A 62 -4.72 4.99 6.53
CA LYS A 62 -5.04 6.36 6.09
C LYS A 62 -3.98 7.36 6.53
N LYS A 63 -3.56 7.29 7.80
CA LYS A 63 -2.48 8.15 8.33
C LYS A 63 -1.16 7.89 7.61
N LEU A 64 -0.80 6.63 7.39
CA LEU A 64 0.41 6.27 6.66
C LEU A 64 0.39 6.79 5.22
N LEU A 65 -0.77 6.73 4.54
CA LEU A 65 -0.93 7.27 3.19
C LEU A 65 -0.74 8.78 3.15
N MET A 66 -1.29 9.52 4.12
CA MET A 66 -1.09 10.96 4.24
C MET A 66 0.40 11.30 4.36
N ILE A 67 1.11 10.62 5.26
CA ILE A 67 2.56 10.80 5.46
C ILE A 67 3.33 10.44 4.18
N ALA A 68 2.98 9.33 3.52
CA ALA A 68 3.62 8.91 2.28
C ALA A 68 3.43 9.95 1.16
N ASN A 69 2.24 10.54 1.05
CA ASN A 69 1.95 11.58 0.07
C ASN A 69 2.72 12.87 0.36
N GLU A 70 2.76 13.32 1.61
CA GLU A 70 3.56 14.49 2.01
C GLU A 70 5.05 14.29 1.70
N PHE A 71 5.57 13.11 1.98
CA PHE A 71 6.97 12.78 1.71
C PHE A 71 7.24 12.74 0.19
N ASN A 72 6.31 12.22 -0.60
CA ASN A 72 6.43 12.20 -2.06
C ASN A 72 6.35 13.60 -2.69
N LEU A 73 5.57 14.52 -2.08
CA LEU A 73 5.52 15.92 -2.49
C LEU A 73 6.82 16.66 -2.17
N LYS A 74 7.42 16.41 -0.99
CA LYS A 74 8.69 17.00 -0.58
C LYS A 74 9.89 16.48 -1.39
N LEU A 75 9.81 15.26 -1.90
CA LEU A 75 10.87 14.64 -2.69
C LEU A 75 10.81 14.94 -4.19
N GLY A 76 9.81 15.70 -4.66
CA GLY A 76 9.75 16.21 -6.03
C GLY A 76 10.01 15.15 -7.11
N LYS A 77 9.02 14.30 -7.40
CA LYS A 77 8.94 13.41 -8.59
C LYS A 77 10.28 12.86 -9.11
N ILE A 78 10.55 11.58 -8.84
CA ILE A 78 11.30 10.72 -9.77
C ILE A 78 10.31 10.10 -10.74
#